data_AF-A0A1G0NVJ5-F1
#
_entry.id   AF-A0A1G0NVJ5-F1
#
_cell.length_a   1.000
_cell.length_b   1.000
_cell.length_c   1.000
_cell.angle_alpha   90.00
_cell.angle_beta   90.00
_cell.angle_gamma   90.00
#
_symmetry.space_group_name_H-M   'P 1'
#
loop_
_entity.id
_entity.type
_entity.pdbx_description
1 polymer ?
#
loop_
_entity_poly.entity_id
_entity_poly.type
_entity_poly.pdbx_seq_one_letter_code
_entity_poly.pdbx_strand_id
1 'polypeptide(L)' 'MNELTDEEIKRQDFVDNTIFDMIRTLNPTYKEIEWDIEMIGEVRDEISEWIVSRLKLCPEQKFYPFINE' A
#
# COMPACT_ATOMS: atom_id res chain seq x y z
N MET A 1 -16.48 2.21 -18.13
CA MET A 1 -15.87 1.70 -16.88
C MET A 1 -14.68 2.61 -16.65
N ASN A 2 -14.61 3.29 -15.51
CA ASN A 2 -13.43 4.07 -15.18
C ASN A 2 -12.32 3.07 -14.85
N GLU A 3 -11.12 3.27 -15.40
CA GLU A 3 -9.94 2.44 -15.14
C GLU A 3 -8.86 3.34 -14.57
N LEU A 4 -7.97 2.76 -13.77
CA LEU A 4 -6.78 3.48 -13.30
C LEU A 4 -5.84 3.74 -14.47
N THR A 5 -5.19 4.88 -14.45
CA THR A 5 -4.09 5.19 -15.37
C THR A 5 -2.86 4.34 -15.06
N ASP A 6 -1.98 4.17 -16.03
CA ASP A 6 -0.69 3.48 -15.84
C ASP A 6 0.13 4.07 -14.68
N GLU A 7 0.05 5.38 -14.45
CA GLU A 7 0.74 6.05 -13.34
C GLU A 7 0.12 5.70 -11.99
N GLU A 8 -1.21 5.59 -11.92
CA GLU A 8 -1.92 5.18 -10.72
C GLU A 8 -1.67 3.71 -10.37
N ILE A 9 -1.64 2.84 -11.37
CA ILE A 9 -1.26 1.42 -11.19
C ILE A 9 0.18 1.32 -10.66
N LYS A 10 1.12 2.03 -11.27
CA LYS A 10 2.52 2.09 -10.76
C LYS A 10 2.59 2.62 -9.34
N ARG A 11 1.70 3.53 -8.95
CA ARG A 11 1.63 4.04 -7.58
C ARG A 11 1.11 2.98 -6.61
N GLN A 12 0.08 2.22 -6.98
CA GLN A 12 -0.40 1.08 -6.18
C GLN A 12 0.72 0.05 -6.00
N ASP A 13 1.35 -0.38 -7.11
CA ASP A 13 2.46 -1.32 -7.11
C ASP A 13 3.60 -0.84 -6.20
N PHE A 14 3.95 0.44 -6.27
CA PHE A 14 4.98 1.01 -5.40
C PHE A 14 4.63 0.88 -3.92
N VAL A 15 3.39 1.17 -3.54
CA VAL A 15 2.94 1.10 -2.14
C VAL A 15 2.97 -0.35 -1.65
N ASP A 16 2.36 -1.27 -2.40
CA ASP A 16 2.27 -2.68 -2.00
C ASP A 16 3.66 -3.33 -1.89
N ASN A 17 4.56 -3.07 -2.86
CA ASN A 17 5.93 -3.56 -2.80
C ASN A 17 6.71 -2.96 -1.62
N THR A 18 6.55 -1.68 -1.33
CA THR A 18 7.24 -1.03 -0.19
C THR A 18 6.79 -1.62 1.14
N ILE A 19 5.49 -1.91 1.28
CA ILE A 19 4.93 -2.54 2.47
C ILE A 19 5.47 -3.96 2.61
N PHE A 20 5.46 -4.74 1.53
CA PHE A 20 6.00 -6.09 1.54
C PHE A 20 7.49 -6.10 1.94
N ASP A 21 8.29 -5.20 1.36
CA ASP A 21 9.72 -5.05 1.69
C ASP A 21 9.93 -4.63 3.15
N MET A 22 9.08 -3.73 3.68
CA MET A 22 9.11 -3.35 5.09
C MET A 22 8.87 -4.57 5.99
N ILE A 23 7.85 -5.38 5.70
CA ILE A 23 7.51 -6.58 6.49
C ILE A 23 8.67 -7.58 6.47
N ARG A 24 9.25 -7.83 5.28
CA ARG A 24 10.43 -8.69 5.14
C ARG A 24 11.63 -8.17 5.91
N THR A 25 11.85 -6.86 5.89
CA THR A 25 12.97 -6.21 6.58
C THR A 25 12.82 -6.27 8.11
N LEU A 26 11.60 -6.12 8.61
CA LEU A 26 11.30 -6.17 10.04
C LEU A 26 11.27 -7.61 10.59
N ASN A 27 11.09 -8.62 9.74
CA ASN A 27 11.03 -10.02 10.16
C ASN A 27 12.38 -10.50 10.76
N PRO A 28 12.46 -10.76 12.08
CA PRO A 28 13.71 -11.15 12.72
C PRO A 28 14.04 -12.64 12.52
N THR A 29 13.10 -13.42 11.96
CA THR A 29 13.22 -14.88 11.89
C THR A 29 13.96 -15.38 10.65
N TYR A 30 14.32 -14.47 9.73
CA TYR A 30 14.90 -14.76 8.41
C TYR A 30 14.09 -15.75 7.56
N LYS A 31 12.85 -16.06 7.98
CA LYS A 31 11.95 -16.88 7.18
C LYS A 31 11.52 -16.11 5.95
N GLU A 32 11.46 -16.81 4.83
CA GLU A 32 10.84 -16.29 3.63
C GLU A 32 9.35 -16.05 3.90
N ILE A 33 8.86 -14.92 3.42
CA ILE A 33 7.44 -14.54 3.48
C ILE A 33 7.00 -14.52 2.02
N GLU A 34 5.94 -15.27 1.71
CA GLU A 34 5.34 -15.27 0.38
C GLU A 34 4.54 -13.98 0.15
N TRP A 35 4.43 -13.57 -1.11
CA TRP A 35 3.59 -12.44 -1.45
C TRP A 35 2.12 -12.76 -1.18
N ASP A 36 1.49 -11.98 -0.30
CA ASP A 36 0.08 -12.11 0.06
C ASP A 36 -0.56 -10.71 0.02
N ILE A 37 -1.40 -10.47 -0.98
CA ILE A 37 -2.00 -9.16 -1.23
C ILE A 37 -3.05 -8.80 -0.17
N GLU A 38 -3.71 -9.77 0.47
CA GLU A 38 -4.67 -9.50 1.54
C GLU A 38 -3.92 -9.00 2.77
N MET A 39 -2.86 -9.70 3.17
CA MET A 39 -1.98 -9.28 4.27
C MET A 39 -1.30 -7.92 4.00
N ILE A 40 -0.80 -7.70 2.78
CA ILE A 40 -0.24 -6.39 2.38
C ILE A 40 -1.33 -5.30 2.47
N GLY A 41 -2.56 -5.62 2.06
CA GLY A 41 -3.71 -4.72 2.16
C GLY A 41 -4.04 -4.33 3.59
N GLU A 42 -4.06 -5.27 4.52
CA GLU A 42 -4.30 -4.98 5.94
C GLU A 42 -3.25 -4.00 6.51
N VAL A 43 -1.98 -4.22 6.20
CA VAL A 43 -0.89 -3.33 6.64
C VAL A 43 -0.97 -1.96 5.95
N ARG A 44 -1.34 -1.94 4.66
CA ARG A 44 -1.57 -0.70 3.91
C ARG A 44 -2.65 0.15 4.56
N ASP A 45 -3.74 -0.45 5.01
CA ASP A 45 -4.86 0.28 5.62
C ASP A 45 -4.44 0.93 6.95
N GLU A 46 -3.67 0.21 7.78
CA GLU A 46 -3.09 0.75 9.01
C GLU A 46 -2.10 1.91 8.74
N ILE A 47 -1.28 1.79 7.69
CA ILE A 47 -0.37 2.86 7.27
C ILE A 47 -1.15 4.07 6.73
N SER A 48 -2.22 3.82 5.95
CA SER A 48 -3.09 4.85 5.37
C SER A 48 -3.73 5.69 6.48
N GLU A 49 -4.25 5.04 7.54
CA GLU A 49 -4.81 5.74 8.70
C GLU A 49 -3.82 6.73 9.32
N TRP A 50 -2.54 6.37 9.43
CA TRP A 50 -1.53 7.31 9.91
C TRP A 50 -1.22 8.43 8.91
N ILE A 51 -0.98 8.11 7.64
CA ILE A 51 -0.53 9.08 6.63
C ILE A 51 -1.65 10.04 6.20
N VAL A 52 -2.83 9.50 5.94
CA VAL A 52 -4.00 10.22 5.39
C VAL A 52 -4.83 10.83 6.51
N SER A 53 -5.26 10.05 7.51
CA SER A 53 -6.22 10.53 8.53
C SER A 53 -5.53 11.32 9.65
N ARG A 54 -4.48 10.77 10.24
CA ARG A 54 -3.85 11.33 11.46
C ARG A 54 -2.86 12.45 11.15
N LEU A 55 -1.91 12.18 10.27
CA LEU A 55 -0.87 13.15 9.88
C LEU A 55 -1.34 14.11 8.79
N LYS A 56 -2.39 13.76 8.04
CA LYS A 56 -2.99 14.58 6.97
C LYS A 56 -1.97 15.04 5.93
N LEU A 57 -1.04 14.15 5.55
CA LEU A 57 0.04 14.47 4.61
C LEU A 57 -0.43 14.51 3.17
N CYS A 58 -1.42 13.68 2.83
CA CYS A 58 -2.01 13.62 1.51
C CYS A 58 -3.43 13.03 1.54
N PRO A 59 -4.26 13.27 0.51
CA PRO A 59 -5.52 12.55 0.31
C PRO A 59 -5.28 11.07 -0.01
N GLU A 60 -6.29 10.25 0.27
CA GLU A 60 -6.28 8.80 0.00
C GLU A 60 -5.97 8.47 -1.47
N GLN A 61 -6.64 9.14 -2.42
CA GLN A 61 -6.40 8.97 -3.86
C GLN A 61 -4.93 9.18 -4.26
N LYS A 62 -4.17 10.01 -3.52
CA LYS A 62 -2.75 10.24 -3.78
C LYS A 62 -1.86 9.20 -3.08
N PHE A 63 -2.30 8.68 -1.94
CA PHE A 63 -1.61 7.62 -1.24
C PHE A 63 -1.71 6.31 -2.03
N TYR A 64 -2.93 5.84 -2.26
CA TYR A 64 -3.27 4.61 -2.97
C TYR A 64 -4.50 4.88 -3.87
N PRO A 65 -4.28 5.20 -5.16
CA PRO A 65 -5.36 5.53 -6.08
C PRO A 65 -6.41 4.43 -6.19
N PHE A 66 -7.68 4.79 -6.35
CA PHE A 66 -8.77 3.86 -6.61
C PHE A 66 -9.70 4.41 -7.70
N ILE A 67 -10.51 3.53 -8.29
CA ILE A 67 -11.48 3.94 -9.30
C ILE A 67 -12.59 4.73 -8.59
N ASN A 68 -12.75 6.01 -8.95
CA ASN A 68 -13.89 6.79 -8.49
C ASN A 68 -15.17 6.30 -9.18
N GLU A 69 -16.18 5.96 -8.38
CA GLU A 69 -17.54 5.63 -8.84
C GLU A 69 -18.25 6.84 -9.48
#